data_AF-A0A919X150-F1
#
_entry.id   AF-A0A919X150-F1
#
_cell.length_a   1.000
_cell.length_b   1.000
_cell.length_c   1.000
_cell.angle_alpha   90.00
_cell.angle_beta   90.00
_cell.angle_gamma   90.00
#
_symmetry.space_group_name_H-M   'P 1'
#
loop_
_entity.id
_entity.type
_entity.pdbx_description
1 polymer ?
#
loop_
_entity_poly.entity_id
_entity_poly.type
_entity_poly.pdbx_seq_one_letter_code
_entity_poly.pdbx_strand_id
1 'polypeptide(L)'
;MKKVLFILLLVLFLSACGNVEIHEDVNEEVAKDALQLMDVVTTNVDKGIAYEDSDDKGTVDEYYKKYLGEFSTKKGIYSGVNEDILIIANATTVRYMDGITLETEKENLKESEERLKEFISTGEGYNID
;
A
#
# COMPACT_ATOMS: atom_id res chain seq x y z
N MET A 1 -14.26 28.69 -17.21
CA MET A 1 -15.11 27.89 -16.30
C MET A 1 -14.97 26.37 -16.45
N LYS A 2 -14.25 25.83 -17.46
CA LYS A 2 -14.04 24.36 -17.61
C LYS A 2 -12.87 23.78 -16.80
N LYS A 3 -11.95 24.63 -16.30
CA LYS A 3 -10.74 24.19 -15.57
C LYS A 3 -10.95 23.92 -14.07
N VAL A 4 -12.00 24.49 -13.47
CA VAL A 4 -12.31 24.29 -12.03
C VAL A 4 -12.97 22.94 -11.79
N LEU A 5 -13.68 22.40 -12.80
CA LEU A 5 -14.35 21.10 -12.70
C LEU A 5 -13.37 19.92 -12.58
N PHE A 6 -12.16 20.04 -13.16
CA PHE A 6 -11.16 18.98 -13.15
C PHE A 6 -10.45 18.84 -11.79
N ILE A 7 -10.31 19.94 -11.05
CA ILE A 7 -9.70 19.94 -9.72
C ILE A 7 -10.67 19.35 -8.68
N LEU A 8 -11.97 19.57 -8.83
CA LEU A 8 -12.98 19.00 -7.94
C LEU A 8 -13.14 17.47 -8.13
N LEU A 9 -12.94 16.98 -9.35
CA LEU A 9 -12.97 15.54 -9.65
C LEU A 9 -11.76 14.80 -9.06
N LEU A 10 -10.59 15.46 -8.99
CA LEU A 10 -9.37 14.91 -8.42
C LEU A 10 -9.44 14.77 -6.88
N VAL A 11 -10.20 15.65 -6.21
CA VAL A 11 -10.43 15.58 -4.76
C VAL A 11 -11.46 14.50 -4.39
N LEU A 12 -12.36 14.12 -5.31
CA LEU A 12 -13.37 13.09 -5.08
C LEU A 12 -12.84 11.66 -5.21
N PHE A 13 -11.68 11.44 -5.85
CA PHE A 13 -11.01 10.14 -5.82
C PHE A 13 -10.20 9.89 -4.52
N LEU A 14 -9.92 10.94 -3.73
CA LEU A 14 -9.21 10.81 -2.44
C LEU A 14 -10.11 10.36 -1.28
N SER A 15 -11.41 10.15 -1.51
CA SER A 15 -12.38 9.81 -0.45
C SER A 15 -12.97 8.40 -0.56
N ALA A 16 -12.48 7.57 -1.48
CA ALA A 16 -12.94 6.20 -1.66
C ALA A 16 -12.12 5.15 -0.87
N CYS A 17 -10.92 5.49 -0.39
CA CYS A 17 -10.23 4.71 0.63
C CYS A 17 -10.60 5.29 1.99
N GLY A 18 -11.61 4.70 2.64
CA GLY A 18 -12.15 5.14 3.91
C GLY A 18 -11.04 5.42 4.92
N ASN A 19 -11.20 6.50 5.70
CA ASN A 19 -10.27 6.86 6.76
C ASN A 19 -10.06 5.66 7.70
N VAL A 20 -9.03 4.87 7.44
CA VAL A 20 -8.56 3.85 8.36
C VAL A 20 -7.97 4.61 9.54
N GLU A 21 -8.64 4.51 10.69
CA GLU A 21 -8.09 5.02 11.95
C GLU A 21 -6.77 4.28 12.22
N ILE A 22 -5.71 5.00 12.52
CA ILE A 22 -4.39 4.40 12.77
C ILE A 22 -4.29 4.17 14.28
N HIS A 23 -4.13 2.90 14.68
CA HIS A 23 -3.96 2.52 16.08
C HIS A 23 -2.68 3.14 16.67
N GLU A 24 -2.67 3.45 17.97
CA GLU A 24 -1.56 4.17 18.61
C GLU A 24 -0.23 3.40 18.62
N ASP A 25 -0.28 2.07 18.54
CA ASP A 25 0.88 1.19 18.44
C ASP A 25 1.46 1.08 17.02
N VAL A 26 0.75 1.63 16.04
CA VAL A 26 1.17 1.63 14.64
C VAL A 26 1.90 2.93 14.33
N ASN A 27 3.06 2.82 13.69
CA ASN A 27 3.79 3.97 13.22
C ASN A 27 3.00 4.65 12.09
N GLU A 28 2.57 5.90 12.34
CA GLU A 28 1.72 6.65 11.41
C GLU A 28 2.33 6.81 10.00
N GLU A 29 3.65 6.99 9.91
CA GLU A 29 4.36 7.09 8.63
C GLU A 29 4.32 5.76 7.87
N VAL A 30 4.56 4.64 8.56
CA VAL A 30 4.45 3.29 7.97
C VAL A 30 3.03 3.02 7.48
N ALA A 31 2.02 3.30 8.31
CA ALA A 31 0.62 3.06 7.94
C ALA A 31 0.23 3.84 6.69
N LYS A 32 0.55 5.13 6.62
CA LYS A 32 0.20 5.99 5.48
C LYS A 32 0.89 5.54 4.20
N ASP A 33 2.19 5.27 4.27
CA ASP A 33 2.96 4.84 3.10
C ASP A 33 2.49 3.47 2.59
N ALA A 34 2.19 2.53 3.51
CA ALA A 34 1.72 1.21 3.16
C ALA A 34 0.29 1.22 2.57
N LEU A 35 -0.61 2.07 3.10
CA LEU A 35 -1.94 2.28 2.54
C LEU A 35 -1.87 2.92 1.15
N GLN A 36 -1.03 3.93 0.97
CA GLN A 36 -0.85 4.60 -0.33
C GLN A 36 -0.30 3.62 -1.38
N LEU A 37 0.72 2.83 -1.01
CA LEU A 37 1.25 1.79 -1.88
C LEU A 37 0.14 0.80 -2.26
N MET A 38 -0.61 0.31 -1.27
CA MET A 38 -1.64 -0.70 -1.51
C MET A 38 -2.71 -0.19 -2.45
N ASP A 39 -3.20 1.04 -2.24
CA ASP A 39 -4.19 1.70 -3.11
C ASP A 39 -3.69 1.85 -4.56
N VAL A 40 -2.43 2.26 -4.75
CA VAL A 40 -1.81 2.37 -6.08
C VAL A 40 -1.73 1.00 -6.75
N VAL A 41 -1.26 -0.02 -6.03
CA VAL A 41 -1.06 -1.36 -6.60
C VAL A 41 -2.39 -2.03 -6.91
N THR A 42 -3.36 -2.00 -5.99
CA THR A 42 -4.70 -2.58 -6.21
C THR A 42 -5.41 -1.90 -7.37
N THR A 43 -5.36 -0.56 -7.43
CA THR A 43 -5.94 0.22 -8.52
C THR A 43 -5.33 -0.13 -9.88
N ASN A 44 -4.00 -0.23 -9.96
CA ASN A 44 -3.33 -0.54 -11.23
C ASN A 44 -3.57 -1.99 -11.66
N VAL A 45 -3.52 -2.93 -10.73
CA VAL A 45 -3.82 -4.35 -11.00
C VAL A 45 -5.28 -4.55 -11.45
N ASP A 46 -6.25 -3.87 -10.82
CA ASP A 46 -7.66 -3.92 -11.23
C ASP A 46 -7.88 -3.32 -12.63
N LYS A 47 -7.06 -2.32 -13.02
CA LYS A 47 -7.06 -1.73 -14.37
C LYS A 47 -6.23 -2.53 -15.39
N GLY A 48 -5.51 -3.57 -14.97
CA GLY A 48 -4.61 -4.33 -15.83
C GLY A 48 -3.37 -3.54 -16.28
N ILE A 49 -2.94 -2.55 -15.49
CA ILE A 49 -1.74 -1.74 -15.75
C ILE A 49 -0.54 -2.46 -15.13
N ALA A 50 0.47 -2.76 -15.96
CA ALA A 50 1.73 -3.31 -15.49
C ALA A 50 2.58 -2.22 -14.82
N TYR A 51 3.47 -2.63 -13.90
CA TYR A 51 4.37 -1.70 -13.20
C TYR A 51 5.18 -0.80 -14.16
N GLU A 52 5.71 -1.36 -15.25
CA GLU A 52 6.50 -0.60 -16.24
C GLU A 52 5.68 0.45 -17.01
N ASP A 53 4.36 0.27 -17.07
CA ASP A 53 3.43 1.15 -17.78
C ASP A 53 2.68 2.10 -16.82
N SER A 54 2.97 2.05 -15.52
CA SER A 54 2.27 2.80 -14.49
C SER A 54 2.79 4.22 -14.35
N ASP A 55 1.88 5.20 -14.40
CA ASP A 55 2.18 6.60 -14.06
C ASP A 55 2.56 6.79 -12.58
N ASP A 56 2.18 5.84 -11.71
CA ASP A 56 2.44 5.85 -10.26
C ASP A 56 3.71 5.07 -9.87
N LYS A 57 4.51 4.64 -10.85
CA LYS A 57 5.78 3.92 -10.63
C LYS A 57 6.69 4.62 -9.61
N GLY A 58 6.70 5.95 -9.58
CA GLY A 58 7.45 6.74 -8.61
C GLY A 58 7.08 6.43 -7.15
N THR A 59 5.79 6.26 -6.84
CA THR A 59 5.32 5.93 -5.49
C THR A 59 5.80 4.55 -5.05
N VAL A 60 5.73 3.57 -5.96
CA VAL A 60 6.22 2.19 -5.70
C VAL A 60 7.74 2.19 -5.49
N ASP A 61 8.49 2.93 -6.31
CA ASP A 61 9.95 3.04 -6.22
C ASP A 61 10.41 3.73 -4.94
N GLU A 62 9.70 4.78 -4.53
CA GLU A 62 9.97 5.51 -3.28
C GLU A 62 9.73 4.61 -2.06
N TYR A 63 8.62 3.87 -2.06
CA TYR A 63 8.33 2.88 -1.02
C TYR A 63 9.44 1.82 -0.95
N TYR A 64 9.79 1.21 -2.10
CA TYR A 64 10.83 0.19 -2.19
C TYR A 64 12.17 0.70 -1.63
N LYS A 65 12.61 1.90 -2.04
CA LYS A 65 13.86 2.50 -1.55
C LYS A 65 13.83 2.75 -0.04
N LYS A 66 12.67 3.16 0.50
CA LYS A 66 12.51 3.51 1.91
C LYS A 66 12.55 2.27 2.81
N TYR A 67 11.88 1.18 2.44
CA TYR A 67 11.63 0.04 3.33
C TYR A 67 12.29 -1.29 2.95
N LEU A 68 12.61 -1.53 1.68
CA LEU A 68 13.06 -2.83 1.14
C LEU A 68 14.49 -2.83 0.59
N GLY A 69 14.92 -1.71 0.03
CA GLY A 69 16.18 -1.62 -0.70
C GLY A 69 17.44 -1.74 0.17
N GLU A 70 18.58 -1.96 -0.49
CA GLU A 70 19.90 -1.98 0.15
C GLU A 70 20.17 -0.70 0.98
N PHE A 71 19.61 0.42 0.53
CA PHE A 71 19.72 1.75 1.15
C PHE A 71 18.54 2.11 2.07
N SER A 72 17.73 1.14 2.52
CA SER A 72 16.60 1.43 3.41
C SER A 72 17.04 2.22 4.64
N THR A 73 16.40 3.37 4.84
CA THR A 73 16.68 4.30 5.96
C THR A 73 15.92 3.94 7.24
N LYS A 74 15.10 2.89 7.19
CA LYS A 74 14.09 2.57 8.19
C LYS A 74 14.16 1.10 8.65
N LYS A 75 15.33 0.45 8.63
CA LYS A 75 15.46 -0.93 9.14
C LYS A 75 15.09 -1.11 10.62
N GLY A 76 15.17 -0.04 11.43
CA GLY A 76 14.91 -0.10 12.87
C GLY A 76 13.44 -0.02 13.30
N ILE A 77 12.49 0.14 12.37
CA ILE A 77 11.04 0.18 12.65
C ILE A 77 10.32 -1.15 12.40
N TYR A 78 11.07 -2.21 12.06
CA TYR A 78 10.55 -3.58 11.99
C TYR A 78 10.39 -4.12 13.41
N SER A 79 9.28 -3.78 14.06
CA SER A 79 8.90 -4.34 15.35
C SER A 79 7.39 -4.33 15.55
N GLY A 80 6.88 -5.35 16.25
CA GLY A 80 5.46 -5.50 16.53
C GLY A 80 4.62 -5.48 15.26
N VAL A 81 3.44 -4.86 15.33
CA VAL A 81 2.52 -4.76 14.19
C VAL A 81 3.11 -4.03 12.97
N ASN A 82 4.10 -3.16 13.16
CA ASN A 82 4.75 -2.47 12.04
C ASN A 82 5.53 -3.45 11.15
N GLU A 83 6.11 -4.50 11.73
CA GLU A 83 6.79 -5.55 10.97
C GLU A 83 5.80 -6.27 10.04
N ASP A 84 4.62 -6.62 10.55
CA ASP A 84 3.59 -7.31 9.77
C ASP A 84 3.02 -6.43 8.63
N ILE A 85 2.79 -5.14 8.92
CA ILE A 85 2.37 -4.16 7.90
C ILE A 85 3.44 -4.05 6.80
N LEU A 86 4.71 -3.92 7.19
CA LEU A 86 5.82 -3.83 6.24
C LEU A 86 5.97 -5.12 5.44
N ILE A 87 5.81 -6.30 6.04
CA ILE A 87 5.87 -7.59 5.32
C ILE A 87 4.82 -7.64 4.21
N ILE A 88 3.56 -7.30 4.50
CA ILE A 88 2.48 -7.32 3.50
C ILE A 88 2.80 -6.32 2.38
N ALA A 89 3.08 -5.07 2.73
CA ALA A 89 3.33 -4.03 1.75
C ALA A 89 4.60 -4.29 0.91
N ASN A 90 5.64 -4.85 1.52
CA ASN A 90 6.85 -5.25 0.82
C ASN A 90 6.60 -6.40 -0.17
N ALA A 91 5.87 -7.44 0.26
CA ALA A 91 5.50 -8.54 -0.61
C ALA A 91 4.66 -8.07 -1.80
N THR A 92 3.71 -7.16 -1.55
CA THR A 92 2.91 -6.51 -2.60
C THR A 92 3.77 -5.71 -3.57
N THR A 93 4.73 -4.92 -3.06
CA THR A 93 5.66 -4.14 -3.88
C THR A 93 6.41 -5.04 -4.86
N VAL A 94 7.08 -6.08 -4.34
CA VAL A 94 7.89 -6.99 -5.15
C VAL A 94 7.03 -7.73 -6.17
N ARG A 95 5.87 -8.26 -5.75
CA ARG A 95 4.96 -8.97 -6.66
C ARG A 95 4.45 -8.08 -7.78
N TYR A 96 4.09 -6.83 -7.49
CA TYR A 96 3.62 -5.91 -8.53
C TYR A 96 4.74 -5.56 -9.52
N MET A 97 5.96 -5.34 -9.04
CA MET A 97 7.13 -5.10 -9.89
C MET A 97 7.46 -6.30 -10.79
N ASP A 98 7.31 -7.53 -10.29
CA ASP A 98 7.53 -8.77 -11.05
C ASP A 98 6.36 -9.13 -12.00
N GLY A 99 5.19 -8.51 -11.79
CA GLY A 99 4.00 -8.63 -12.62
C GLY A 99 2.94 -9.57 -12.05
N ILE A 100 1.87 -9.00 -11.50
CA ILE A 100 0.66 -9.73 -11.08
C ILE A 100 -0.28 -9.86 -12.27
N THR A 101 -0.61 -11.09 -12.68
CA THR A 101 -1.46 -11.31 -13.87
C THR A 101 -2.56 -12.35 -13.66
N LEU A 102 -2.42 -13.26 -12.70
CA LEU A 102 -3.41 -14.31 -12.46
C LEU A 102 -4.54 -13.79 -11.57
N GLU A 103 -5.79 -14.19 -11.85
CA GLU A 103 -6.94 -13.75 -11.04
C GLU A 103 -6.81 -14.13 -9.55
N THR A 104 -6.28 -15.31 -9.25
CA THR A 104 -5.97 -15.73 -7.87
C THR A 104 -5.00 -14.79 -7.17
N GLU A 105 -4.06 -14.19 -7.91
CA GLU A 105 -3.11 -13.24 -7.34
C GLU A 105 -3.77 -11.90 -7.03
N LYS A 106 -4.77 -11.49 -7.84
CA LYS A 106 -5.58 -10.29 -7.61
C LYS A 106 -6.51 -10.46 -6.42
N GLU A 107 -7.11 -11.65 -6.26
CA GLU A 107 -7.89 -11.99 -5.06
C GLU A 107 -7.03 -11.93 -3.81
N ASN A 108 -5.86 -12.58 -3.83
CA ASN A 108 -4.90 -12.53 -2.71
C ASN A 108 -4.42 -11.09 -2.41
N LEU A 109 -4.33 -10.23 -3.42
CA LEU A 109 -3.98 -8.82 -3.24
C LEU A 109 -5.09 -8.05 -2.48
N LYS A 110 -6.36 -8.32 -2.78
CA LYS A 110 -7.50 -7.73 -2.05
C LYS A 110 -7.55 -8.21 -0.61
N GLU A 111 -7.34 -9.50 -0.37
CA GLU A 111 -7.24 -10.05 1.00
C GLU A 111 -6.07 -9.41 1.78
N SER A 112 -4.94 -9.19 1.09
CA SER A 112 -3.77 -8.53 1.67
C SER A 112 -4.05 -7.06 2.00
N GLU A 113 -4.79 -6.35 1.15
CA GLU A 113 -5.25 -4.99 1.42
C GLU A 113 -6.17 -4.92 2.65
N GLU A 114 -7.18 -5.80 2.73
CA GLU A 114 -8.09 -5.85 3.88
C GLU A 114 -7.34 -6.13 5.18
N ARG A 115 -6.42 -7.11 5.16
CA ARG A 115 -5.62 -7.45 6.33
C ARG A 115 -4.67 -6.35 6.76
N LEU A 116 -4.07 -5.65 5.81
CA LEU A 116 -3.24 -4.48 6.10
C LEU A 116 -4.05 -3.37 6.77
N LYS A 117 -5.29 -3.11 6.30
CA LYS A 117 -6.20 -2.15 6.93
C LYS A 117 -6.61 -2.58 8.34
N GLU A 118 -6.82 -3.88 8.56
CA GLU A 118 -7.10 -4.45 9.88
C GLU A 118 -5.92 -4.23 10.84
N PHE A 119 -4.70 -4.58 10.44
CA PHE A 119 -3.50 -4.39 11.27
C PHE A 119 -3.28 -2.92 11.63
N ILE A 120 -3.47 -2.01 10.67
CA ILE A 120 -3.34 -0.57 10.93
C ILE A 120 -4.40 -0.06 11.91
N SER A 121 -5.63 -0.57 11.84
CA SER A 121 -6.73 -0.07 12.66
C SER A 121 -6.84 -0.70 14.04
N THR A 122 -6.38 -1.93 14.20
CA THR A 122 -6.42 -2.66 15.47
C THR A 122 -5.11 -2.60 16.22
N GLY A 123 -3.98 -2.38 15.53
CA GLY A 123 -2.65 -2.56 16.12
C GLY A 123 -2.29 -4.02 16.38
N GLU A 124 -3.13 -4.97 15.95
CA GLU A 124 -2.92 -6.41 16.12
C GLU A 124 -2.38 -7.00 14.82
N GLY A 125 -1.22 -7.64 14.89
CA GLY A 125 -0.54 -8.27 13.76
C GLY A 125 -0.92 -9.73 13.53
N TYR A 126 0.00 -10.53 12.98
CA TYR A 126 -0.20 -11.98 12.92
C TYR A 126 -0.08 -12.58 14.33
N ASN A 127 -1.18 -13.12 14.86
CA ASN A 127 -1.12 -13.98 16.03
C ASN A 127 -0.47 -15.31 15.64
N ILE A 128 0.82 -15.46 15.97
CA ILE A 128 1.50 -16.75 15.97
C ILE A 128 1.37 -17.31 17.37
N ASP A 129 0.27 -18.01 17.63
CA ASP A 129 0.12 -18.87 18.82
C ASP A 129 1.14 -20.03 18.80
#